data_AF-A0A4D4LR59-F1
#
_entry.id   AF-A0A4D4LR59-F1
#
_cell.length_a   1.000
_cell.length_b   1.000
_cell.length_c   1.000
_cell.angle_alpha   90.00
_cell.angle_beta   90.00
_cell.angle_gamma   90.00
#
_symmetry.space_group_name_H-M   'P 1'
#
loop_
_entity.id
_entity.type
_entity.pdbx_description
1 polymer ?
#
loop_
_entity_poly.entity_id
_entity_poly.type
_entity_poly.pdbx_seq_one_letter_code
_entity_poly.pdbx_strand_id
1 'polypeptide(L)'
;MERPTCRLGRGGGARPVPRGRGRRGERLTVRQRVADISDLTSDAAIDPVRTPRQVTVGTEWGGNQRLKFAVAVASVLVAGNENATVEMCDARVVTIMWLALGTESDPVYALGDVRLDDSVEGSALALTPTDGLSMTRGQTTVVRELFERPRYGVTARVKTHWTELTSSKTSLTRAAELLGVAAPKATGDECADE
;
A
#
# COMPACT_ATOMS: atom_id res chain seq x y z
N MET A 1 45.38 34.59 27.70
CA MET A 1 44.23 33.66 27.92
C MET A 1 43.13 34.12 26.97
N GLU A 2 43.22 33.67 25.71
CA GLU A 2 42.38 34.15 24.60
C GLU A 2 41.09 33.33 24.50
N ARG A 3 39.97 34.01 24.30
CA ARG A 3 38.66 33.40 24.05
C ARG A 3 38.54 33.02 22.57
N PRO A 4 38.04 31.82 22.22
CA PRO A 4 37.81 31.48 20.82
C PRO A 4 36.55 32.19 20.30
N THR A 5 36.70 32.87 19.17
CA THR A 5 35.60 33.44 18.39
C THR A 5 35.12 32.40 17.37
N CYS A 6 33.85 31.98 17.47
CA CYS A 6 33.21 31.15 16.44
C CYS A 6 32.94 31.98 15.19
N ARG A 7 33.66 31.67 14.10
CA ARG A 7 33.43 32.22 12.76
C ARG A 7 32.32 31.40 12.09
N LEU A 8 31.15 31.99 11.82
CA LEU A 8 30.13 31.36 10.98
C LEU A 8 30.65 31.22 9.54
N GLY A 9 30.92 29.99 9.12
CA GLY A 9 31.17 29.65 7.74
C GLY A 9 29.87 29.72 6.93
N ARG A 10 29.80 30.67 5.98
CA ARG A 10 28.83 30.64 4.88
C ARG A 10 29.12 29.41 4.02
N GLY A 11 28.36 28.33 4.21
CA GLY A 11 28.48 27.09 3.45
C GLY A 11 27.28 26.86 2.54
N GLY A 12 27.52 26.98 1.23
CA GLY A 12 26.90 26.14 0.19
C GLY A 12 25.42 26.36 -0.11
N GLY A 13 25.12 27.19 -1.11
CA GLY A 13 23.82 27.16 -1.78
C GLY A 13 23.52 25.76 -2.32
N ALA A 14 22.35 25.23 -1.96
CA ALA A 14 21.87 23.94 -2.43
C ALA A 14 21.81 23.93 -3.97
N ARG A 15 22.71 23.16 -4.59
CA ARG A 15 22.59 22.86 -6.02
C ARG A 15 21.36 21.98 -6.23
N PRO A 16 20.46 22.30 -7.17
CA PRO A 16 19.35 21.42 -7.50
C PRO A 16 19.89 20.08 -8.01
N VAL A 17 19.41 18.99 -7.41
CA VAL A 17 19.68 17.62 -7.85
C VAL A 17 19.10 17.45 -9.26
N PRO A 18 19.88 16.98 -10.25
CA PRO A 18 19.36 16.78 -11.59
C PRO A 18 18.28 15.69 -11.59
N ARG A 19 17.12 16.01 -12.18
CA ARG A 19 16.06 15.04 -12.45
C ARG A 19 16.59 14.03 -13.47
N GLY A 20 16.88 12.82 -13.02
CA GLY A 20 17.18 11.69 -13.91
C GLY A 20 16.04 11.49 -14.88
N ARG A 21 16.33 11.53 -16.19
CA ARG A 21 15.35 11.29 -17.24
C ARG A 21 15.14 9.77 -17.37
N GLY A 22 14.32 9.22 -16.47
CA GLY A 22 13.88 7.83 -16.50
C GLY A 22 12.75 7.62 -17.51
N ARG A 23 12.96 6.65 -18.41
CA ARG A 23 11.96 5.90 -19.21
C ARG A 23 10.56 5.98 -18.59
N ARG A 24 9.57 6.54 -19.33
CA ARG A 24 8.20 6.90 -18.88
C ARG A 24 7.72 6.13 -17.63
N GLY A 25 8.12 6.61 -16.46
CA GLY A 25 7.58 6.18 -15.17
C GLY A 25 6.41 7.07 -14.82
N GLU A 26 5.35 6.48 -14.27
CA GLU A 26 4.26 7.28 -13.72
C GLU A 26 4.78 8.10 -12.54
N ARG A 27 4.45 9.40 -12.52
CA ARG A 27 4.83 10.27 -11.41
C ARG A 27 3.87 10.04 -10.25
N LEU A 28 4.41 9.62 -9.12
CA LEU A 28 3.74 9.58 -7.82
C LEU A 28 4.22 10.77 -6.97
N THR A 29 3.29 11.42 -6.27
CA THR A 29 3.61 12.48 -5.31
C THR A 29 3.41 11.93 -3.91
N VAL A 30 4.43 12.04 -3.06
CA VAL A 30 4.31 11.74 -1.63
C VAL A 30 4.16 13.05 -0.89
N ARG A 31 3.07 13.21 -0.13
CA ARG A 31 2.80 14.38 0.69
C ARG A 31 2.95 14.01 2.16
N GLN A 32 3.90 14.63 2.83
CA GLN A 32 4.05 14.46 4.26
C GLN A 32 3.16 15.46 5.00
N ARG A 33 2.23 14.97 5.82
CA ARG A 33 1.45 15.80 6.74
C ARG A 33 2.25 15.97 8.03
N VAL A 34 2.44 17.21 8.44
CA VAL A 34 3.03 17.57 9.74
C VAL A 34 1.89 18.17 10.55
N ALA A 35 1.48 17.48 11.61
CA ALA A 35 0.46 17.98 12.52
C ALA A 35 1.06 19.08 13.41
N ASP A 36 0.37 20.21 13.50
CA ASP A 36 0.64 21.20 14.55
C ASP A 36 -0.15 20.79 15.79
N ILE A 37 0.53 20.10 16.72
CA ILE A 37 -0.08 19.60 17.96
C ILE A 37 -0.13 20.76 18.97
N SER A 38 -0.93 21.78 18.67
CA SER A 38 -1.25 22.86 19.60
C SER A 38 -2.49 22.54 20.45
N ASP A 39 -3.27 21.53 20.04
CA ASP A 39 -4.48 21.07 20.70
C ASP A 39 -4.43 19.53 20.84
N LEU A 40 -4.50 19.04 22.08
CA LEU A 40 -4.48 17.61 22.39
C LEU A 40 -5.86 16.95 22.27
N THR A 41 -6.91 17.73 21.94
CA THR A 41 -8.27 17.24 21.74
C THR A 41 -8.60 16.97 20.27
N SER A 42 -7.74 17.37 19.33
CA SER A 42 -7.94 17.13 17.91
C SER A 42 -7.56 15.70 17.50
N ASP A 43 -8.37 15.11 16.61
CA ASP A 43 -8.07 13.82 15.99
C ASP A 43 -6.75 13.89 15.20
N ALA A 44 -5.84 12.94 15.46
CA ALA A 44 -4.57 12.81 14.77
C ALA A 44 -4.67 12.03 13.44
N ALA A 45 -5.87 11.54 13.09
CA ALA A 45 -6.13 10.85 11.84
C ALA A 45 -5.72 11.70 10.62
N ILE A 46 -5.15 11.03 9.62
CA ILE A 46 -4.72 11.65 8.38
C ILE A 46 -5.77 11.37 7.31
N ASP A 47 -6.47 12.41 6.87
CA ASP A 47 -7.50 12.26 5.84
C ASP A 47 -6.89 11.83 4.49
N PRO A 48 -7.51 10.88 3.78
CA PRO A 48 -7.06 10.46 2.45
C PRO A 48 -7.25 11.57 1.41
N VAL A 49 -6.41 11.56 0.40
CA VAL A 49 -6.47 12.51 -0.70
C VAL A 49 -7.11 11.89 -1.92
N ARG A 50 -8.10 12.59 -2.47
CA ARG A 50 -8.77 12.20 -3.72
C ARG A 50 -7.96 12.55 -4.97
N THR A 51 -6.91 13.37 -4.83
CA THR A 51 -6.06 13.74 -5.96
C THR A 51 -5.33 12.50 -6.49
N PRO A 52 -5.48 12.17 -7.78
CA PRO A 52 -4.84 10.99 -8.34
C PRO A 52 -3.32 11.00 -8.17
N ARG A 53 -2.74 9.81 -7.97
CA ARG A 53 -1.27 9.63 -7.86
C ARG A 53 -0.62 10.43 -6.72
N GLN A 54 -1.37 10.69 -5.66
CA GLN A 54 -0.83 11.23 -4.41
C GLN A 54 -0.97 10.21 -3.30
N VAL A 55 0.08 10.09 -2.49
CA VAL A 55 0.08 9.31 -1.24
C VAL A 55 0.43 10.24 -0.10
N THR A 56 -0.33 10.17 0.99
CA THR A 56 -0.13 10.92 2.21
C THR A 56 0.59 10.07 3.23
N VAL A 57 1.56 10.66 3.92
CA VAL A 57 2.33 10.02 5.00
C VAL A 57 2.41 10.93 6.21
N GLY A 58 2.52 10.32 7.39
CA GLY A 58 2.79 11.04 8.63
C GLY A 58 4.28 11.38 8.82
N THR A 59 4.62 11.80 10.02
CA THR A 59 6.00 12.05 10.45
C THR A 59 6.69 10.82 11.03
N GLU A 60 5.93 9.77 11.33
CA GLU A 60 6.46 8.49 11.81
C GLU A 60 7.02 7.66 10.65
N TRP A 61 8.23 7.14 10.84
CA TRP A 61 8.95 6.34 9.85
C TRP A 61 9.62 5.13 10.51
N GLY A 62 9.83 4.08 9.72
CA GLY A 62 10.44 2.83 10.21
C GLY A 62 9.42 1.83 10.73
N GLY A 63 9.89 0.62 11.08
CA GLY A 63 9.02 -0.48 11.48
C GLY A 63 7.90 -0.75 10.46
N ASN A 64 6.70 -1.00 10.98
CA ASN A 64 5.49 -1.33 10.22
C ASN A 64 4.98 -0.15 9.38
N GLN A 65 5.42 1.09 9.67
CA GLN A 65 5.05 2.26 8.86
C GLN A 65 5.51 2.11 7.40
N ARG A 66 6.60 1.35 7.16
CA ARG A 66 7.05 1.01 5.80
C ARG A 66 6.03 0.14 5.06
N LEU A 67 5.43 -0.84 5.74
CA LEU A 67 4.41 -1.71 5.16
C LEU A 67 3.11 -0.94 4.89
N LYS A 68 2.67 -0.12 5.85
CA LYS A 68 1.51 0.78 5.66
C LYS A 68 1.68 1.68 4.44
N PHE A 69 2.86 2.30 4.30
CA PHE A 69 3.18 3.11 3.14
C PHE A 69 3.19 2.29 1.84
N ALA A 70 3.75 1.07 1.84
CA ALA A 70 3.75 0.20 0.68
C ALA A 70 2.31 -0.14 0.22
N VAL A 71 1.40 -0.43 1.16
CA VAL A 71 -0.02 -0.64 0.87
C VAL A 71 -0.64 0.62 0.27
N ALA A 72 -0.40 1.81 0.84
CA ALA A 72 -0.93 3.06 0.30
C ALA A 72 -0.46 3.35 -1.14
N VAL A 73 0.83 3.12 -1.42
CA VAL A 73 1.40 3.26 -2.78
C VAL A 73 0.75 2.27 -3.74
N ALA A 74 0.66 0.99 -3.35
CA ALA A 74 0.06 -0.04 -4.18
C ALA A 74 -1.43 0.27 -4.46
N SER A 75 -2.16 0.72 -3.45
CA SER A 75 -3.53 1.19 -3.56
C SER A 75 -3.68 2.31 -4.58
N VAL A 76 -2.86 3.37 -4.51
CA VAL A 76 -2.93 4.47 -5.47
C VAL A 76 -2.57 4.02 -6.89
N LEU A 77 -1.65 3.06 -7.06
CA LEU A 77 -1.29 2.51 -8.36
C LEU A 77 -2.41 1.67 -8.99
N VAL A 78 -3.14 0.91 -8.19
CA VAL A 78 -4.19 0.00 -8.67
C VAL A 78 -5.55 0.68 -8.75
N ALA A 79 -5.87 1.53 -7.77
CA ALA A 79 -7.15 2.19 -7.60
C ALA A 79 -7.20 3.64 -8.11
N GLY A 80 -6.04 4.27 -8.26
CA GLY A 80 -5.88 5.65 -8.75
C GLY A 80 -5.72 6.71 -7.65
N ASN A 81 -6.34 6.54 -6.47
CA ASN A 81 -6.27 7.48 -5.35
C ASN A 81 -6.49 6.80 -3.97
N GLU A 82 -6.22 7.51 -2.88
CA GLU A 82 -6.22 6.96 -1.51
C GLU A 82 -7.63 6.64 -0.98
N ASN A 83 -8.68 7.33 -1.44
CA ASN A 83 -10.05 7.14 -0.95
C ASN A 83 -10.73 5.92 -1.58
N ALA A 84 -10.18 5.38 -2.67
CA ALA A 84 -10.82 4.33 -3.43
C ALA A 84 -10.80 2.96 -2.73
N THR A 85 -10.06 2.80 -1.62
CA THR A 85 -9.72 1.51 -1.00
C THR A 85 -10.70 1.02 0.05
N VAL A 86 -11.53 1.89 0.62
CA VAL A 86 -12.31 1.57 1.82
C VAL A 86 -13.41 0.54 1.54
N GLU A 87 -13.90 0.46 0.29
CA GLU A 87 -14.99 -0.45 -0.13
C GLU A 87 -14.61 -1.34 -1.32
N MET A 88 -13.34 -1.74 -1.43
CA MET A 88 -12.91 -2.63 -2.50
C MET A 88 -13.22 -4.09 -2.21
N CYS A 89 -14.20 -4.60 -2.94
CA CYS A 89 -14.63 -5.99 -2.86
C CYS A 89 -14.15 -6.85 -4.02
N ASP A 90 -13.48 -6.23 -4.98
CA ASP A 90 -13.01 -6.87 -6.20
C ASP A 90 -11.56 -7.40 -6.06
N ALA A 91 -11.06 -7.96 -7.15
CA ALA A 91 -9.72 -8.53 -7.25
C ALA A 91 -8.58 -7.55 -6.95
N ARG A 92 -8.80 -6.24 -7.02
CA ARG A 92 -7.74 -5.23 -6.84
C ARG A 92 -7.07 -5.34 -5.49
N VAL A 93 -7.79 -5.73 -4.43
CA VAL A 93 -7.21 -5.94 -3.09
C VAL A 93 -6.07 -6.97 -3.13
N VAL A 94 -6.24 -8.06 -3.88
CA VAL A 94 -5.20 -9.10 -4.02
C VAL A 94 -3.97 -8.52 -4.72
N THR A 95 -4.18 -7.76 -5.80
CA THR A 95 -3.10 -7.10 -6.55
C THR A 95 -2.35 -6.08 -5.68
N ILE A 96 -3.09 -5.28 -4.90
CA ILE A 96 -2.53 -4.29 -3.97
C ILE A 96 -1.63 -4.96 -2.94
N MET A 97 -2.13 -6.00 -2.26
CA MET A 97 -1.37 -6.70 -1.22
C MET A 97 -0.15 -7.42 -1.79
N TRP A 98 -0.27 -8.01 -2.98
CA TRP A 98 0.87 -8.62 -3.66
C TRP A 98 1.96 -7.60 -4.00
N LEU A 99 1.59 -6.41 -4.49
CA LEU A 99 2.55 -5.33 -4.78
C LEU A 99 3.22 -4.80 -3.51
N ALA A 100 2.44 -4.64 -2.44
CA ALA A 100 2.91 -4.07 -1.19
C ALA A 100 3.88 -5.00 -0.44
N LEU A 101 3.56 -6.30 -0.39
CA LEU A 101 4.26 -7.25 0.48
C LEU A 101 5.11 -8.26 -0.28
N GLY A 102 4.88 -8.45 -1.58
CA GLY A 102 5.56 -9.47 -2.37
C GLY A 102 7.08 -9.27 -2.46
N THR A 103 7.60 -8.11 -2.05
CA THR A 103 9.03 -7.82 -1.92
C THR A 103 9.67 -8.26 -0.61
N GLU A 104 8.86 -8.50 0.42
CA GLU A 104 9.34 -8.83 1.76
C GLU A 104 10.03 -10.19 1.80
N SER A 105 10.94 -10.36 2.75
CA SER A 105 11.62 -11.65 2.97
C SER A 105 10.67 -12.71 3.50
N ASP A 106 9.67 -12.29 4.29
CA ASP A 106 8.57 -13.12 4.77
C ASP A 106 7.24 -12.39 4.52
N PRO A 107 6.65 -12.55 3.32
CA PRO A 107 5.43 -11.84 2.95
C PRO A 107 4.19 -12.31 3.73
N VAL A 108 4.19 -13.53 4.29
CA VAL A 108 3.08 -14.03 5.12
C VAL A 108 3.15 -13.40 6.51
N TYR A 109 4.34 -13.28 7.10
CA TYR A 109 4.52 -12.52 8.33
C TYR A 109 4.16 -11.04 8.14
N ALA A 110 4.61 -10.42 7.04
CA ALA A 110 4.29 -9.03 6.71
C ALA A 110 2.78 -8.80 6.48
N LEU A 111 2.04 -9.82 6.02
CA LEU A 111 0.58 -9.76 5.91
C LEU A 111 -0.09 -9.63 7.28
N GLY A 112 0.38 -10.37 8.29
CA GLY A 112 -0.09 -10.20 9.66
C GLY A 112 0.23 -8.80 10.19
N ASP A 113 1.49 -8.39 10.06
CA ASP A 113 2.02 -7.14 10.62
C ASP A 113 1.38 -5.84 10.05
N VAL A 114 0.81 -5.93 8.85
CA VAL A 114 0.10 -4.82 8.21
C VAL A 114 -1.41 -4.87 8.44
N ARG A 115 -1.95 -5.88 9.12
CA ARG A 115 -3.38 -5.97 9.43
C ARG A 115 -3.66 -5.53 10.86
N LEU A 116 -4.84 -4.94 11.08
CA LEU A 116 -5.26 -4.44 12.39
C LEU A 116 -5.33 -5.54 13.47
N ASP A 117 -5.56 -6.79 13.07
CA ASP A 117 -5.76 -7.94 13.96
C ASP A 117 -4.54 -8.87 14.05
N ASP A 118 -3.42 -8.50 13.42
CA ASP A 118 -2.19 -9.29 13.31
C ASP A 118 -2.39 -10.71 12.73
N SER A 119 -3.54 -10.99 12.13
CA SER A 119 -3.93 -12.31 11.64
C SER A 119 -3.55 -12.49 10.17
N VAL A 120 -3.43 -13.75 9.74
CA VAL A 120 -3.28 -14.13 8.31
C VAL A 120 -4.52 -14.85 7.78
N GLU A 121 -5.61 -14.82 8.53
CA GLU A 121 -6.89 -15.48 8.20
C GLU A 121 -8.08 -14.55 8.45
N GLY A 122 -9.25 -14.86 7.89
CA GLY A 122 -10.44 -14.05 8.14
C GLY A 122 -10.45 -12.70 7.42
N SER A 123 -11.49 -11.91 7.70
CA SER A 123 -11.58 -10.52 7.27
C SER A 123 -10.90 -9.59 8.25
N ALA A 124 -10.25 -8.54 7.74
CA ALA A 124 -9.63 -7.50 8.55
C ALA A 124 -9.38 -6.24 7.73
N LEU A 125 -8.92 -5.19 8.41
CA LEU A 125 -8.45 -3.97 7.79
C LEU A 125 -6.92 -4.03 7.64
N ALA A 126 -6.42 -3.93 6.41
CA ALA A 126 -5.01 -3.66 6.17
C ALA A 126 -4.74 -2.16 6.41
N LEU A 127 -3.70 -1.89 7.19
CA LEU A 127 -3.34 -0.57 7.66
C LEU A 127 -2.66 0.23 6.55
N THR A 128 -3.02 1.50 6.45
CA THR A 128 -2.33 2.51 5.64
C THR A 128 -2.03 3.73 6.53
N PRO A 129 -1.30 4.75 6.05
CA PRO A 129 -1.12 5.99 6.80
C PRO A 129 -2.41 6.83 6.94
N THR A 130 -3.44 6.54 6.14
CA THR A 130 -4.74 7.22 6.12
C THR A 130 -5.84 6.20 6.42
N ASP A 131 -6.91 6.14 5.62
CA ASP A 131 -7.92 5.09 5.72
C ASP A 131 -7.38 3.73 5.28
N GLY A 132 -7.70 2.70 6.08
CA GLY A 132 -7.30 1.32 5.80
C GLY A 132 -7.97 0.72 4.55
N LEU A 133 -7.42 -0.39 4.09
CA LEU A 133 -7.95 -1.22 3.01
C LEU A 133 -8.72 -2.40 3.62
N SER A 134 -10.02 -2.48 3.38
CA SER A 134 -10.82 -3.62 3.84
C SER A 134 -10.42 -4.89 3.08
N MET A 135 -10.28 -6.00 3.81
CA MET A 135 -9.99 -7.32 3.24
C MET A 135 -11.05 -8.32 3.70
N THR A 136 -11.70 -8.98 2.75
CA THR A 136 -12.61 -10.10 3.04
C THR A 136 -11.81 -11.38 3.34
N ARG A 137 -12.46 -12.37 3.98
CA ARG A 137 -11.84 -13.69 4.23
C ARG A 137 -11.35 -14.35 2.94
N GLY A 138 -12.10 -14.20 1.84
CA GLY A 138 -11.72 -14.72 0.54
C GLY A 138 -10.44 -14.05 0.03
N GLN A 139 -10.39 -12.71 0.06
CA GLN A 139 -9.22 -11.95 -0.38
C GLN A 139 -7.98 -12.30 0.44
N THR A 140 -8.11 -12.39 1.77
CA THR A 140 -7.04 -12.83 2.67
C THR A 140 -6.52 -14.23 2.29
N THR A 141 -7.42 -15.19 2.07
CA THR A 141 -7.04 -16.56 1.68
C THR A 141 -6.24 -16.56 0.39
N VAL A 142 -6.72 -15.86 -0.64
CA VAL A 142 -6.05 -15.77 -1.95
C VAL A 142 -4.68 -15.12 -1.83
N VAL A 143 -4.55 -14.03 -1.07
CA VAL A 143 -3.27 -13.35 -0.84
C VAL A 143 -2.28 -14.26 -0.13
N ARG A 144 -2.71 -14.96 0.92
CA ARG A 144 -1.86 -15.91 1.65
C ARG A 144 -1.36 -17.04 0.74
N GLU A 145 -2.27 -17.69 0.00
CA GLU A 145 -1.90 -18.74 -0.95
C GLU A 145 -0.95 -18.22 -2.04
N LEU A 146 -1.13 -16.98 -2.48
CA LEU A 146 -0.27 -16.35 -3.48
C LEU A 146 1.17 -16.22 -2.99
N PHE A 147 1.37 -15.93 -1.70
CA PHE A 147 2.69 -15.80 -1.08
C PHE A 147 3.38 -17.14 -0.84
N GLU A 148 2.63 -18.25 -0.81
CA GLU A 148 3.20 -19.61 -0.78
C GLU A 148 3.72 -20.05 -2.16
N ARG A 149 3.38 -19.34 -3.24
CA ARG A 149 3.84 -19.66 -4.61
C ARG A 149 5.21 -19.06 -4.91
N PRO A 150 5.99 -19.66 -5.85
CA PRO A 150 7.23 -19.07 -6.32
C PRO A 150 7.03 -17.67 -6.90
N ARG A 151 7.65 -16.67 -6.28
CA ARG A 151 7.49 -15.24 -6.60
C ARG A 151 7.66 -14.91 -8.08
N TYR A 152 8.65 -15.51 -8.74
CA TYR A 152 8.90 -15.24 -10.16
C TYR A 152 7.73 -15.68 -11.05
N GLY A 153 7.11 -16.81 -10.73
CA GLY A 153 5.92 -17.31 -11.44
C GLY A 153 4.72 -16.38 -11.26
N VAL A 154 4.48 -15.92 -10.03
CA VAL A 154 3.42 -14.95 -9.75
C VAL A 154 3.69 -13.61 -10.44
N THR A 155 4.92 -13.11 -10.39
CA THR A 155 5.31 -11.85 -11.06
C THR A 155 5.04 -11.90 -12.55
N ALA A 156 5.32 -13.03 -13.20
CA ALA A 156 5.03 -13.21 -14.63
C ALA A 156 3.51 -13.14 -14.89
N ARG A 157 2.69 -13.82 -14.08
CA ARG A 157 1.23 -13.80 -14.19
C ARG A 157 0.64 -12.42 -13.95
N VAL A 158 1.09 -11.71 -12.91
CA VAL A 158 0.64 -10.34 -12.62
C VAL A 158 0.95 -9.41 -13.80
N LYS A 159 2.15 -9.51 -14.39
CA LYS A 159 2.51 -8.71 -15.57
C LYS A 159 1.64 -9.06 -16.79
N THR A 160 1.42 -10.34 -17.04
CA THR A 160 0.59 -10.80 -18.17
C THR A 160 -0.86 -10.34 -18.04
N HIS A 161 -1.40 -10.35 -16.83
CA HIS A 161 -2.82 -10.09 -16.56
C HIS A 161 -3.09 -8.72 -15.90
N TRP A 162 -2.14 -7.79 -15.98
CA TRP A 162 -2.19 -6.51 -15.27
C TRP A 162 -3.51 -5.75 -15.47
N THR A 163 -3.96 -5.61 -16.72
CA THR A 163 -5.19 -4.87 -17.05
C THR A 163 -6.44 -5.51 -16.43
N GLU A 164 -6.47 -6.84 -16.34
CA GLU A 164 -7.60 -7.56 -15.75
C GLU A 164 -7.51 -7.49 -14.22
N LEU A 165 -6.34 -7.71 -13.64
CA LEU A 165 -6.10 -7.67 -12.19
C LEU A 165 -6.28 -6.28 -11.55
N THR A 166 -6.26 -5.21 -12.35
CA THR A 166 -6.48 -3.82 -11.90
C THR A 166 -7.86 -3.28 -12.29
N SER A 167 -8.69 -4.08 -12.94
CA SER A 167 -10.07 -3.72 -13.27
C SER A 167 -10.99 -3.95 -12.07
N SER A 168 -11.85 -2.99 -11.77
CA SER A 168 -12.90 -3.12 -10.74
C SER A 168 -13.95 -4.17 -11.08
N LYS A 169 -13.98 -4.68 -12.32
CA LYS A 169 -14.93 -5.69 -12.79
C LYS A 169 -14.44 -7.13 -12.60
N THR A 170 -13.20 -7.30 -12.13
CA THR A 170 -12.60 -8.62 -12.01
C THR A 170 -12.97 -9.22 -10.67
N SER A 171 -13.69 -10.34 -10.71
CA SER A 171 -14.06 -11.08 -9.50
C SER A 171 -12.84 -11.70 -8.83
N LEU A 172 -12.97 -12.00 -7.54
CA LEU A 172 -11.92 -12.65 -6.77
C LEU A 172 -11.59 -14.05 -7.32
N THR A 173 -12.61 -14.83 -7.69
CA THR A 173 -12.46 -16.14 -8.36
C THR A 173 -11.63 -16.01 -9.63
N ARG A 174 -11.94 -15.00 -10.45
CA ARG A 174 -11.21 -14.76 -11.70
C ARG A 174 -9.76 -14.39 -11.43
N ALA A 175 -9.48 -13.54 -10.45
CA ALA A 175 -8.11 -13.23 -10.08
C ALA A 175 -7.33 -14.44 -9.58
N ALA A 176 -7.95 -15.31 -8.78
CA ALA A 176 -7.32 -16.55 -8.33
C ALA A 176 -6.90 -17.44 -9.51
N GLU A 177 -7.76 -17.60 -10.52
CA GLU A 177 -7.45 -18.33 -11.75
C GLU A 177 -6.25 -17.73 -12.51
N LEU A 178 -6.26 -16.42 -12.73
CA LEU A 178 -5.19 -15.71 -13.46
C LEU A 178 -3.84 -15.87 -12.74
N LEU A 179 -3.87 -15.83 -11.42
CA LEU A 179 -2.70 -15.94 -10.56
C LEU A 179 -2.28 -17.39 -10.28
N GLY A 180 -3.11 -18.38 -10.64
CA GLY A 180 -2.82 -19.80 -10.48
C GLY A 180 -2.89 -20.28 -9.03
N VAL A 181 -3.78 -19.68 -8.23
CA VAL A 181 -4.09 -20.08 -6.84
C VAL A 181 -5.50 -20.65 -6.75
N ALA A 182 -5.84 -21.31 -5.65
CA ALA A 182 -7.18 -21.88 -5.52
C ALA A 182 -8.19 -20.75 -5.40
N ALA A 183 -9.32 -20.89 -6.09
CA ALA A 183 -10.43 -19.98 -5.89
C ALA A 183 -10.98 -20.18 -4.47
N PRO A 184 -11.29 -19.09 -3.74
CA PRO A 184 -11.93 -19.19 -2.45
C PRO A 184 -13.32 -19.83 -2.64
N LYS A 185 -13.70 -20.70 -1.71
CA LYS A 185 -15.08 -21.21 -1.66
C LYS A 185 -16.00 -20.01 -1.40
N ALA A 186 -17.13 -19.92 -2.10
CA ALA A 186 -18.14 -18.90 -1.84
C ALA A 186 -18.52 -18.97 -0.35
N THR A 187 -18.22 -17.90 0.38
CA THR A 187 -18.62 -17.72 1.78
C THR A 187 -19.39 -16.43 1.82
N GLY A 188 -20.62 -16.44 2.36
CA GLY A 188 -21.56 -15.30 2.37
C GLY A 188 -21.12 -14.04 3.12
N ASP A 189 -19.82 -13.84 3.35
CA ASP A 189 -19.17 -12.54 3.62
C ASP A 189 -18.76 -11.85 2.30
N GLU A 190 -19.45 -12.20 1.20
CA GLU A 190 -19.34 -11.52 -0.08
C GLU A 190 -19.90 -10.12 0.10
N CYS A 191 -19.13 -9.12 -0.30
CA CYS A 191 -19.69 -7.80 -0.50
C CYS A 191 -20.90 -7.95 -1.41
N ALA A 192 -22.04 -7.44 -0.96
CA ALA A 192 -23.28 -7.56 -1.71
C ALA A 192 -23.03 -7.04 -3.13
N ASP A 193 -23.29 -7.88 -4.13
CA ASP A 193 -23.30 -7.50 -5.53
C ASP A 193 -24.35 -6.38 -5.70
N GLU A 194 -23.91 -5.14 -5.95
CA GLU A 194 -24.75 -4.07 -6.53
C GLU A 194 -24.40 -3.86 -8.01
#